data_AF-A0A1Y4F4I4-F1
#
_entry.id   AF-A0A1Y4F4I4-F1
#
_cell.length_a   1.000
_cell.length_b   1.000
_cell.length_c   1.000
_cell.angle_alpha   90.00
_cell.angle_beta   90.00
_cell.angle_gamma   90.00
#
_symmetry.space_group_name_H-M   'P 1'
#
loop_
_entity.id
_entity.type
_entity.pdbx_description
1 polymer ?
#
loop_
_entity_poly.entity_id
_entity_poly.type
_entity_poly.pdbx_seq_one_letter_code
_entity_poly.pdbx_strand_id
1 'polypeptide(L)'
;MIDIVLPEQEYVHFEDDGKRITVCTLRQKVLHTIGLRMNGGNRGRLYTRHGKKYYKPYRNYFSGNDKDLDGLVEAGYMDMDSREVHGIPDYRSYWFNRKGLDWLGEQIGIYIYDEED
;
A
#
# COMPACT_ATOMS: atom_id res chain seq x y z
N MET A 1 9.76 -14.36 11.78
CA MET A 1 9.00 -13.19 11.32
C MET A 1 9.88 -12.49 10.31
N ILE A 2 9.43 -12.34 9.06
CA ILE A 2 10.18 -11.60 8.04
C ILE A 2 9.97 -10.12 8.35
N ASP A 3 11.05 -9.39 8.58
CA ASP A 3 10.99 -7.95 8.87
C ASP A 3 11.04 -7.18 7.54
N ILE A 4 9.90 -6.61 7.14
CA ILE A 4 9.75 -5.87 5.88
C ILE A 4 9.81 -4.38 6.22
N VAL A 5 10.77 -3.67 5.62
CA VAL A 5 10.96 -2.23 5.77
C VAL A 5 10.59 -1.52 4.48
N LEU A 6 9.87 -0.40 4.58
CA LEU A 6 9.49 0.37 3.40
C LEU A 6 10.69 1.14 2.81
N PRO A 7 10.97 1.00 1.50
CA PRO A 7 11.97 1.81 0.80
C PRO A 7 11.71 3.30 0.96
N GLU A 8 12.74 4.15 1.01
CA GLU A 8 12.56 5.58 1.27
C GLU A 8 11.81 6.33 0.14
N GLN A 9 12.03 5.94 -1.11
CA GLN A 9 11.40 6.59 -2.26
C GLN A 9 10.14 5.85 -2.69
N GLU A 10 9.14 6.57 -3.19
CA GLU A 10 7.94 5.97 -3.80
C GLU A 10 8.27 5.37 -5.18
N TYR A 11 9.17 5.99 -5.92
CA TYR A 11 9.57 5.56 -7.26
C TYR A 11 11.08 5.44 -7.37
N VAL A 12 11.53 4.45 -8.14
CA VAL A 12 12.92 4.34 -8.59
C VAL A 12 12.95 4.63 -10.08
N HIS A 13 13.93 5.45 -10.48
CA HIS A 13 14.15 5.78 -11.89
C HIS A 13 15.51 5.24 -12.31
N PHE A 14 15.55 4.62 -13.49
CA PHE A 14 16.79 4.23 -14.13
C PHE A 14 16.67 4.40 -15.65
N GLU A 15 17.82 4.46 -16.30
CA GLU A 15 17.91 4.54 -17.75
C GLU A 15 18.26 3.16 -18.31
N ASP A 16 17.50 2.72 -19.30
CA ASP A 16 17.74 1.48 -20.03
C ASP A 16 17.51 1.76 -21.52
N ASP A 17 18.53 1.48 -22.35
CA ASP A 17 18.50 1.73 -23.81
C ASP A 17 18.06 3.18 -24.19
N GLY A 18 18.58 4.18 -23.46
CA GLY A 18 18.25 5.60 -23.67
C GLY A 18 16.83 6.01 -23.25
N LYS A 19 16.07 5.10 -22.62
CA LYS A 19 14.72 5.38 -22.09
C LYS A 19 14.75 5.48 -20.58
N ARG A 20 14.10 6.51 -20.04
CA ARG A 20 13.87 6.64 -18.60
C ARG A 20 12.72 5.72 -18.19
N ILE A 21 13.04 4.69 -17.41
CA ILE A 21 12.08 3.76 -16.81
C ILE A 21 11.78 4.25 -15.39
N THR A 22 10.51 4.17 -15.00
CA THR A 22 10.03 4.48 -13.65
C THR A 22 9.33 3.25 -13.09
N VAL A 23 9.79 2.77 -11.93
CA VAL A 23 9.24 1.60 -11.26
C VAL A 23 8.68 2.01 -9.91
N CYS A 24 7.47 1.54 -9.61
CA CYS A 24 6.85 1.71 -8.30
C CYS A 24 7.56 0.84 -7.26
N THR A 25 7.91 1.42 -6.13
CA THR A 25 8.40 0.66 -4.98
C THR A 25 7.26 0.08 -4.16
N LEU A 26 7.58 -0.81 -3.22
CA LEU A 26 6.64 -1.26 -2.20
C LEU A 26 5.97 -0.08 -1.47
N ARG A 27 6.73 0.99 -1.15
CA ARG A 27 6.17 2.20 -0.50
C ARG A 27 5.05 2.81 -1.34
N GLN A 28 5.24 2.95 -2.65
CA GLN A 28 4.18 3.49 -3.50
C GLN A 28 2.96 2.58 -3.54
N LYS A 29 3.18 1.26 -3.66
CA LYS A 29 2.10 0.27 -3.75
C LYS A 29 1.23 0.30 -2.50
N VAL A 30 1.82 0.22 -1.31
CA VAL A 30 1.07 0.22 -0.04
C VAL A 30 0.30 1.52 0.19
N LEU A 31 0.91 2.67 -0.14
CA LEU A 31 0.26 3.97 -0.03
C LEU A 31 -0.90 4.12 -1.03
N HIS A 32 -0.78 3.48 -2.20
CA HIS A 32 -1.84 3.43 -3.18
C HIS A 32 -3.01 2.58 -2.69
N THR A 33 -2.75 1.40 -2.10
CA THR A 33 -3.78 0.49 -1.56
C THR A 33 -4.72 1.19 -0.58
N ILE A 34 -4.19 1.98 0.36
CA ILE A 34 -5.01 2.73 1.34
C ILE A 34 -5.51 4.09 0.83
N GLY A 35 -5.23 4.43 -0.43
CA GLY A 35 -5.67 5.71 -1.01
C GLY A 35 -4.93 6.95 -0.48
N LEU A 36 -3.85 6.80 0.27
CA LEU A 36 -3.07 7.94 0.79
C LEU A 36 -2.29 8.67 -0.33
N ARG A 37 -2.00 7.95 -1.43
CA ARG A 37 -1.39 8.49 -2.66
C ARG A 37 -2.25 8.17 -3.89
N MET A 38 -3.02 9.16 -4.33
CA MET A 38 -3.56 9.21 -5.70
C MET A 38 -2.84 10.29 -6.49
N ASN A 39 -2.37 9.94 -7.69
CA ASN A 39 -1.87 10.88 -8.68
C ASN A 39 -2.89 12.03 -8.84
N GLY A 40 -2.45 13.28 -8.65
CA GLY A 40 -3.17 14.44 -9.18
C GLY A 40 -4.08 15.27 -8.27
N GLY A 41 -3.96 15.23 -6.93
CA GLY A 41 -4.38 16.42 -6.14
C GLY A 41 -4.99 16.23 -4.76
N ASN A 42 -5.45 15.02 -4.40
CA ASN A 42 -5.97 14.78 -3.05
C ASN A 42 -5.03 13.82 -2.29
N ARG A 43 -4.09 14.41 -1.55
CA ARG A 43 -3.48 13.70 -0.41
C ARG A 43 -4.64 13.37 0.52
N GLY A 44 -4.82 12.11 0.89
CA GLY A 44 -5.74 11.75 1.95
C GLY A 44 -5.56 12.74 3.12
N ARG A 45 -6.64 13.42 3.52
CA ARG A 45 -6.52 14.58 4.40
C ARG A 45 -6.07 14.11 5.78
N LEU A 46 -4.77 14.26 6.04
CA LEU A 46 -4.20 13.94 7.34
C LEU A 46 -4.83 14.85 8.39
N TYR A 47 -5.31 14.23 9.46
CA TYR A 47 -5.80 14.93 10.64
C TYR A 47 -4.65 15.02 11.64
N THR A 48 -4.45 16.18 12.28
CA THR A 48 -3.44 16.34 13.32
C THR A 48 -4.11 16.69 14.65
N ARG A 49 -3.77 15.93 15.69
CA ARG A 49 -4.29 16.15 17.05
C ARG A 49 -3.20 15.90 18.07
N HIS A 50 -2.95 16.88 18.94
CA HIS A 50 -1.92 16.81 19.99
C HIS A 50 -0.54 16.38 19.44
N GLY A 51 -0.13 16.93 18.28
CA GLY A 51 1.16 16.64 17.66
C GLY A 51 1.25 15.30 16.91
N LYS A 52 0.21 14.46 16.96
CA LYS A 52 0.14 13.18 16.24
C LYS A 52 -0.66 13.34 14.94
N LYS A 53 -0.21 12.66 13.88
CA LYS A 53 -0.89 12.59 12.58
C LYS A 53 -1.73 11.33 12.49
N TYR A 54 -2.91 11.47 11.92
CA TYR A 54 -3.87 10.41 11.75
C TYR A 54 -4.39 10.42 10.31
N TYR A 55 -4.75 9.25 9.81
CA TYR A 55 -5.34 9.07 8.50
C TYR A 55 -6.50 8.08 8.58
N LYS A 56 -7.64 8.44 8.01
CA LYS A 56 -8.72 7.49 7.74
C LYS A 56 -8.71 7.18 6.24
N PRO A 57 -8.39 5.95 5.83
CA PRO A 57 -8.50 5.52 4.44
C PRO A 57 -9.94 5.67 3.96
N TYR A 58 -10.12 6.15 2.73
CA TYR A 58 -11.43 6.08 2.06
C TYR A 58 -11.63 4.74 1.32
N ARG A 59 -10.55 3.96 1.21
CA ARG A 59 -10.48 2.62 0.65
C ARG A 59 -9.34 1.86 1.33
N ASN A 60 -9.46 0.56 1.42
CA ASN A 60 -8.39 -0.34 1.82
C ASN A 60 -8.41 -1.58 0.93
N TYR A 61 -8.10 -1.43 -0.36
CA TYR A 61 -7.95 -2.59 -1.24
C TYR A 61 -7.11 -2.29 -2.48
N PHE A 62 -6.46 -3.31 -3.01
CA PHE A 62 -5.79 -3.32 -4.31
C PHE A 62 -6.17 -4.59 -5.08
N SER A 63 -6.46 -4.46 -6.37
CA SER A 63 -6.81 -5.58 -7.24
C SER A 63 -5.77 -5.74 -8.34
N GLY A 64 -5.17 -6.93 -8.43
CA GLY A 64 -4.12 -7.27 -9.38
C GLY A 64 -3.14 -8.29 -8.81
N ASN A 65 -2.27 -8.85 -9.64
CA ASN A 65 -1.28 -9.83 -9.18
C ASN A 65 0.04 -9.07 -8.90
N ASP A 66 0.43 -8.95 -7.63
CA ASP A 66 1.61 -8.17 -7.22
C ASP A 66 2.43 -8.93 -6.17
N LYS A 67 3.65 -9.32 -6.55
CA LYS A 67 4.54 -10.12 -5.70
C LYS A 67 4.98 -9.42 -4.41
N ASP A 68 5.04 -8.08 -4.42
CA ASP A 68 5.41 -7.34 -3.21
C ASP A 68 4.27 -7.39 -2.19
N LEU A 69 3.02 -7.38 -2.66
CA LEU A 69 1.84 -7.53 -1.81
C LEU A 69 1.68 -8.98 -1.32
N ASP A 70 2.05 -9.97 -2.14
CA ASP A 70 2.14 -11.37 -1.69
C ASP A 70 3.09 -11.52 -0.50
N GLY A 71 4.25 -10.86 -0.54
CA GLY A 71 5.20 -10.84 0.58
C GLY A 71 4.60 -10.22 1.87
N LEU A 72 3.71 -9.23 1.74
CA LEU A 72 2.99 -8.67 2.89
C LEU A 72 1.92 -9.62 3.44
N VAL A 73 1.28 -10.44 2.58
CA VAL A 73 0.38 -11.50 3.01
C VAL A 73 1.16 -12.56 3.81
N GLU A 74 2.30 -13.01 3.30
CA GLU A 74 3.17 -13.98 3.99
C GLU A 74 3.68 -13.46 5.35
N ALA A 75 3.93 -12.16 5.46
CA ALA A 75 4.30 -11.50 6.72
C ALA A 75 3.11 -11.28 7.68
N GLY A 76 1.88 -11.52 7.22
CA GLY A 76 0.63 -11.38 7.98
C GLY A 76 0.15 -9.94 8.12
N TYR A 77 0.57 -9.03 7.24
CA TYR A 77 0.12 -7.63 7.23
C TYR A 77 -1.09 -7.40 6.33
N MET A 78 -1.33 -8.27 5.36
CA MET A 78 -2.47 -8.19 4.46
C MET A 78 -3.21 -9.51 4.43
N ASP A 79 -4.53 -9.42 4.22
CA ASP A 79 -5.31 -10.56 3.78
C ASP A 79 -5.48 -10.49 2.26
N MET A 80 -5.85 -11.61 1.65
CA MET A 80 -6.00 -11.73 0.20
C MET A 80 -7.13 -12.69 -0.16
N ASP A 81 -7.88 -12.33 -1.21
CA ASP A 81 -8.81 -13.21 -1.91
C ASP A 81 -8.34 -13.42 -3.35
N SER A 82 -8.60 -14.62 -3.87
CA SER A 82 -8.20 -15.06 -5.21
C SER A 82 -9.38 -15.68 -5.92
N ARG A 83 -9.73 -15.15 -7.10
CA ARG A 83 -10.87 -15.61 -7.88
C ARG A 83 -10.64 -15.41 -9.38
N GLU A 84 -11.44 -16.09 -10.19
CA GLU A 84 -11.46 -15.82 -11.62
C GLU A 84 -12.17 -14.48 -11.89
N VAL A 85 -11.52 -13.60 -12.65
CA VAL A 85 -12.10 -12.31 -13.06
C VAL A 85 -11.90 -12.14 -14.56
N HIS A 86 -13.00 -12.01 -15.32
CA HIS A 86 -12.98 -11.84 -16.78
C HIS A 86 -12.14 -12.90 -17.52
N GLY A 87 -12.16 -14.16 -17.06
CA GLY A 87 -11.38 -15.27 -17.63
C GLY A 87 -9.90 -15.27 -17.25
N ILE A 88 -9.47 -14.37 -16.35
CA ILE A 88 -8.13 -14.39 -15.75
C ILE A 88 -8.22 -15.25 -14.49
N PRO A 89 -7.60 -16.45 -14.47
CA PRO A 89 -7.53 -17.27 -13.27
C PRO A 89 -6.64 -16.60 -12.21
N ASP A 90 -6.92 -16.90 -10.95
CA ASP A 90 -6.14 -16.43 -9.80
C ASP A 90 -5.92 -14.90 -9.77
N TYR A 91 -6.96 -14.14 -10.13
CA TYR A 91 -6.93 -12.69 -10.01
C TYR A 91 -7.11 -12.32 -8.53
N ARG A 92 -6.12 -11.61 -7.99
CA ARG A 92 -6.04 -11.33 -6.55
C ARG A 92 -6.58 -9.97 -6.18
N SER A 93 -7.16 -9.91 -4.98
CA SER A 93 -7.49 -8.69 -4.27
C SER A 93 -6.85 -8.75 -2.88
N TYR A 94 -6.17 -7.67 -2.46
CA TYR A 94 -5.53 -7.57 -1.15
C TYR A 94 -6.11 -6.40 -0.37
N TRP A 95 -6.10 -6.51 0.95
CA TRP A 95 -6.41 -5.41 1.87
C TRP A 95 -5.55 -5.54 3.12
N PHE A 96 -5.22 -4.40 3.74
CA PHE A 96 -4.53 -4.44 5.02
C PHE A 96 -5.46 -4.92 6.12
N ASN A 97 -4.97 -5.82 6.97
CA ASN A 97 -5.60 -6.09 8.26
C ASN A 97 -5.12 -5.05 9.29
N ARG A 98 -5.69 -5.08 10.50
CA ARG A 98 -5.36 -4.12 11.57
C ARG A 98 -3.85 -4.06 11.87
N LYS A 99 -3.19 -5.23 11.95
CA LYS A 99 -1.73 -5.33 12.16
C LYS A 99 -0.94 -4.66 11.03
N GLY A 100 -1.38 -4.83 9.79
CA GLY A 100 -0.75 -4.20 8.64
C GLY A 100 -0.94 -2.69 8.56
N LEU A 101 -2.10 -2.17 8.95
CA LEU A 101 -2.34 -0.73 9.06
C LEU A 101 -1.48 -0.11 10.17
N ASP A 102 -1.30 -0.81 11.30
CA ASP A 102 -0.40 -0.38 12.38
C ASP A 102 1.06 -0.38 11.91
N TRP A 103 1.52 -1.48 11.28
CA TRP A 103 2.85 -1.57 10.68
C TRP A 103 3.09 -0.44 9.67
N LEU A 104 2.18 -0.22 8.72
CA LEU A 104 2.31 0.84 7.73
C LEU A 104 2.35 2.22 8.40
N GLY A 105 1.51 2.43 9.41
CA GLY A 105 1.47 3.65 10.21
C GLY A 105 2.80 3.94 10.91
N GLU A 106 3.41 2.94 11.54
CA GLU A 106 4.73 3.04 12.16
C GLU A 106 5.80 3.43 11.14
N GLN A 107 5.81 2.79 9.96
CA GLN A 107 6.79 3.05 8.91
C GLN A 107 6.74 4.49 8.37
N ILE A 108 5.57 5.13 8.41
CA ILE A 108 5.37 6.49 7.86
C ILE A 108 5.03 7.56 8.92
N GLY A 109 5.08 7.18 10.20
CA GLY A 109 4.88 8.08 11.35
C GLY A 109 3.46 8.64 11.49
N ILE A 110 2.43 7.86 11.18
CA ILE A 110 1.01 8.23 11.34
C ILE A 110 0.20 7.08 11.96
N TYR A 111 -0.92 7.39 12.59
CA TYR A 111 -1.93 6.37 12.91
C TYR A 111 -2.92 6.22 11.75
N ILE A 112 -3.27 5.00 11.36
CA ILE A 112 -4.20 4.73 10.25
C ILE A 112 -5.45 4.03 10.81
N TYR A 113 -6.62 4.64 10.70
CA TYR A 113 -7.90 4.03 11.10
C TYR A 113 -8.31 2.92 10.14
N ASP A 114 -9.25 2.07 10.56
CA ASP A 114 -9.95 1.19 9.63
C ASP A 114 -10.83 2.03 8.68
N GLU A 115 -11.16 1.49 7.50
CA GLU A 115 -12.01 2.19 6.53
C GLU A 115 -13.40 2.50 7.10
N GLU A 116 -13.92 1.61 7.95
CA GLU A 116 -15.29 1.65 8.48
C GLU A 116 -15.43 2.45 9.80
N ASP A 117 -14.34 2.80 10.48
CA ASP A 117 -14.30 3.50 11.79
C ASP A 117 -14.82 4.95 11.76
#